data_AF-A0A382XSW2-F1
#
_entry.id   AF-A0A382XSW2-F1
#
_cell.length_a   1.000
_cell.length_b   1.000
_cell.length_c   1.000
_cell.angle_alpha   90.00
_cell.angle_beta   90.00
_cell.angle_gamma   90.00
#
_symmetry.space_group_name_H-M   'P 1'
#
loop_
_entity.id
_entity.type
_entity.pdbx_description
1 polymer ?
#
loop_
_entity_poly.entity_id
_entity_poly.type
_entity_poly.pdbx_seq_one_letter_code
_entity_poly.pdbx_strand_id
1 'polypeptide(L)'
;MFASTSQGDILIEFTNDKVVGIKLSGGLDSAIVFYMLCKHITDNELETAILPITLNDFAKPFQGEFAKRVTYWMKANFPTVEILPNAIKQCPENGEAYEKEQDIHLYDTHQQTPFDIYFTGINKNPPKEVYLQFYNSEKELLEGPEEDRPGTDPISIEHPYYWNPNGYWQIGKTLDQGVLQGNMTSISLLTNIDKKGIAELYDMFDLRQTL
;
A
#
# COMPACT_ATOMS: atom_id res chain seq x y z
N MET A 1 3.10 17.08 0.30
CA MET A 1 1.64 17.22 0.42
C MET A 1 1.26 17.03 1.88
N PHE A 2 0.32 17.84 2.37
CA PHE A 2 -0.23 17.74 3.72
C PHE A 2 -1.76 17.63 3.65
N ALA A 3 -2.34 16.70 4.42
CA ALA A 3 -3.79 16.53 4.55
C ALA A 3 -4.17 16.25 6.01
N SER A 4 -5.15 16.98 6.54
CA SER A 4 -5.61 16.82 7.92
C SER A 4 -6.97 16.13 7.98
N THR A 5 -7.07 15.08 8.80
CA THR A 5 -8.33 14.41 9.12
C THR A 5 -8.69 14.64 10.59
N SER A 6 -9.90 14.25 11.00
CA SER A 6 -10.27 14.25 12.43
C SER A 6 -9.47 13.26 13.28
N GLN A 7 -8.69 12.37 12.66
CA GLN A 7 -7.94 11.30 13.31
C GLN A 7 -6.42 11.52 13.28
N GLY A 8 -5.96 12.56 12.57
CA GLY A 8 -4.55 12.90 12.46
C GLY A 8 -4.19 13.50 11.12
N ASP A 9 -2.96 13.98 11.05
CA ASP A 9 -2.38 14.58 9.86
C ASP A 9 -1.60 13.53 9.05
N ILE A 10 -1.67 13.67 7.73
CA ILE A 10 -0.93 12.89 6.75
C ILE A 10 0.04 13.84 6.06
N LEU A 11 1.33 13.51 6.14
CA LEU A 11 2.40 14.21 5.45
C LEU A 11 3.05 13.26 4.45
N ILE A 12 3.08 13.68 3.18
CA ILE A 12 3.89 13.06 2.13
C ILE A 12 5.00 14.05 1.79
N GLU A 13 6.24 13.68 2.08
CA GLU A 13 7.41 14.50 1.83
C GLU A 13 8.50 13.64 1.19
N PHE A 14 8.68 13.83 -0.12
CA PHE A 14 9.81 13.33 -0.90
C PHE A 14 10.02 14.27 -2.10
N THR A 15 11.26 14.37 -2.58
CA THR A 15 11.64 15.36 -3.60
C THR A 15 12.57 14.85 -4.71
N ASN A 16 13.29 13.73 -4.51
CA ASN A 16 14.36 13.29 -5.42
C ASN A 16 14.30 11.80 -5.78
N ASP A 17 13.25 11.10 -5.42
CA ASP A 17 13.07 9.69 -5.77
C ASP A 17 12.65 9.56 -7.24
N LYS A 18 13.43 8.81 -8.02
CA LYS A 18 13.08 8.56 -9.43
C LYS A 18 11.83 7.70 -9.57
N VAL A 19 11.68 6.71 -8.69
CA VAL A 19 10.55 5.80 -8.67
C VAL A 19 10.13 5.58 -7.22
N VAL A 20 8.83 5.64 -6.96
CA VAL A 20 8.23 5.18 -5.70
C VAL A 20 7.29 4.01 -5.96
N GLY A 21 7.38 2.97 -5.13
CA GLY A 21 6.48 1.83 -5.18
C GLY A 21 5.19 2.09 -4.40
N ILE A 22 4.07 1.49 -4.82
CA ILE A 22 2.83 1.48 -4.05
C ILE A 22 2.15 0.11 -4.07
N LYS A 23 1.75 -0.37 -2.89
CA LYS A 23 0.84 -1.51 -2.75
C LYS A 23 -0.56 -1.12 -3.21
N LEU A 24 -0.98 -1.59 -4.38
CA LEU A 24 -2.28 -1.25 -4.97
C LEU A 24 -3.18 -2.48 -5.03
N SER A 25 -4.16 -2.59 -4.12
CA SER A 25 -5.12 -3.71 -4.11
C SER A 25 -6.37 -3.43 -4.96
N GLY A 26 -6.57 -2.17 -5.36
CA GLY A 26 -7.80 -1.69 -6.01
C GLY A 26 -8.91 -1.30 -5.03
N GLY A 27 -8.70 -1.46 -3.71
CA GLY A 27 -9.61 -0.96 -2.68
C GLY A 27 -9.41 0.52 -2.39
N LEU A 28 -10.42 1.13 -1.75
CA LEU A 28 -10.48 2.57 -1.45
C LEU A 28 -9.23 3.11 -0.74
N ASP A 29 -8.68 2.34 0.21
CA ASP A 29 -7.53 2.77 1.02
C ASP A 29 -6.25 2.91 0.18
N SER A 30 -5.96 1.93 -0.67
CA SER A 30 -4.81 2.01 -1.58
C SER A 30 -5.01 3.04 -2.68
N ALA A 31 -6.26 3.24 -3.12
CA ALA A 31 -6.59 4.18 -4.18
C ALA A 31 -6.44 5.65 -3.72
N ILE A 32 -6.83 5.96 -2.47
CA ILE A 32 -6.63 7.31 -1.92
C ILE A 32 -5.16 7.61 -1.68
N VAL A 33 -4.35 6.63 -1.25
CA VAL A 33 -2.90 6.79 -1.18
C VAL A 33 -2.31 7.08 -2.56
N PHE A 34 -2.72 6.32 -3.59
CA PHE A 34 -2.27 6.55 -4.96
C PHE A 34 -2.65 7.95 -5.46
N TYR A 35 -3.88 8.40 -5.18
CA TYR A 35 -4.32 9.76 -5.49
C TYR A 35 -3.42 10.81 -4.84
N MET A 36 -3.15 10.68 -3.54
CA MET A 36 -2.31 11.62 -2.80
C MET A 36 -0.87 11.65 -3.32
N LEU A 37 -0.32 10.51 -3.76
CA LEU A 37 1.00 10.48 -4.42
C LEU A 37 0.98 11.22 -5.76
N CYS A 38 0.01 10.93 -6.63
CA CYS A 38 -0.14 11.62 -7.92
C CYS A 38 -0.30 13.13 -7.74
N LYS A 39 -1.13 13.53 -6.76
CA LYS A 39 -1.32 14.93 -6.39
C LYS A 39 -0.03 15.58 -5.88
N HIS A 40 0.72 14.92 -5.00
CA HIS A 40 2.00 15.42 -4.50
C HIS A 40 3.01 15.64 -5.63
N ILE A 41 3.16 14.67 -6.54
CA ILE A 41 4.05 14.77 -7.70
C ILE A 41 3.63 15.92 -8.61
N THR A 42 2.32 16.05 -8.88
CA THR A 42 1.78 17.10 -9.75
C THR A 42 1.95 18.50 -9.13
N ASP A 43 1.54 18.68 -7.87
CA ASP A 43 1.58 19.96 -7.17
C ASP A 43 3.01 20.49 -6.98
N ASN A 44 4.01 19.61 -6.98
CA ASN A 44 5.43 19.94 -6.79
C ASN A 44 6.27 19.76 -8.06
N GLU A 45 5.64 19.49 -9.21
CA GLU A 45 6.31 19.31 -10.51
C GLU A 45 7.47 18.30 -10.48
N LEU A 46 7.31 17.20 -9.76
CA LEU A 46 8.37 16.20 -9.57
C LEU A 46 8.50 15.28 -10.80
N GLU A 47 9.75 14.96 -11.17
CA GLU A 47 10.08 13.94 -12.17
C GLU A 47 10.11 12.52 -11.55
N THR A 48 9.14 12.22 -10.69
CA THR A 48 9.01 10.93 -10.02
C THR A 48 7.99 10.05 -10.72
N ALA A 49 8.36 8.81 -11.02
CA ALA A 49 7.42 7.80 -11.50
C ALA A 49 6.81 7.01 -10.33
N ILE A 50 5.59 6.51 -10.52
CA ILE A 50 4.93 5.60 -9.58
C ILE A 50 4.89 4.19 -10.16
N LEU A 51 5.30 3.20 -9.38
CA LEU A 51 5.19 1.77 -9.68
C LEU A 51 4.07 1.12 -8.85
N PRO A 52 2.89 0.86 -9.43
CA PRO A 52 1.85 0.08 -8.76
C PRO A 52 2.27 -1.39 -8.68
N ILE A 53 2.05 -2.00 -7.50
CA ILE A 53 2.38 -3.39 -7.22
C ILE A 53 1.15 -4.08 -6.63
N THR A 54 0.68 -5.14 -7.29
CA THR A 54 -0.51 -5.90 -6.88
C THR A 54 -0.17 -7.39 -6.80
N LEU A 55 -0.48 -8.02 -5.66
CA LEU A 55 -0.59 -9.47 -5.57
C LEU A 55 -2.07 -9.83 -5.54
N ASN A 56 -2.53 -10.68 -6.47
CA ASN A 56 -3.86 -11.26 -6.40
C ASN A 56 -3.86 -12.42 -5.41
N ASP A 57 -4.72 -12.33 -4.40
CA ASP A 57 -5.09 -13.48 -3.59
C ASP A 57 -5.81 -14.53 -4.47
N PHE A 58 -5.52 -15.82 -4.25
CA PHE A 58 -6.23 -16.92 -4.89
C PHE A 58 -7.73 -16.90 -4.54
N ALA A 59 -8.08 -16.56 -3.30
CA ALA A 59 -9.47 -16.44 -2.87
C ALA A 59 -10.16 -15.15 -3.39
N LYS A 60 -9.39 -14.15 -3.86
CA LYS A 60 -9.88 -12.86 -4.36
C LYS A 60 -9.16 -12.46 -5.65
N PRO A 61 -9.39 -13.18 -6.77
CA PRO A 61 -8.59 -13.02 -8.00
C PRO A 61 -8.81 -11.69 -8.74
N PHE A 62 -9.73 -10.84 -8.29
CA PHE A 62 -10.11 -9.59 -8.97
C PHE A 62 -9.30 -8.37 -8.53
N GLN A 63 -8.39 -8.49 -7.56
CA GLN A 63 -7.58 -7.36 -7.07
C GLN A 63 -6.82 -6.66 -8.21
N GLY A 64 -6.22 -7.43 -9.13
CA GLY A 64 -5.50 -6.92 -10.28
C GLY A 64 -6.41 -6.20 -11.29
N GLU A 65 -7.67 -6.59 -11.40
CA GLU A 65 -8.64 -5.88 -12.25
C GLU A 65 -9.00 -4.53 -11.64
N PHE A 66 -9.33 -4.50 -10.34
CA PHE A 66 -9.63 -3.26 -9.64
C PHE A 66 -8.42 -2.32 -9.60
N ALA A 67 -7.22 -2.85 -9.34
CA ALA A 67 -5.99 -2.08 -9.38
C ALA A 67 -5.77 -1.44 -10.77
N LYS A 68 -5.99 -2.17 -11.86
CA LYS A 68 -5.93 -1.62 -13.23
C LYS A 68 -6.94 -0.49 -13.45
N ARG A 69 -8.17 -0.59 -12.93
CA ARG A 69 -9.18 0.47 -13.04
C ARG A 69 -8.74 1.73 -12.30
N VAL A 70 -8.22 1.59 -11.08
CA VAL A 70 -7.64 2.71 -10.33
C VAL A 70 -6.47 3.33 -11.11
N THR A 71 -5.54 2.52 -11.60
CA THR A 71 -4.42 2.98 -12.44
C THR A 71 -4.88 3.75 -13.67
N TYR A 72 -5.91 3.26 -14.37
CA TYR A 72 -6.47 3.93 -15.54
C TYR A 72 -7.06 5.30 -15.18
N TRP A 73 -7.82 5.38 -14.09
CA TRP A 73 -8.39 6.63 -13.60
C TRP A 73 -7.28 7.63 -13.20
N MET A 74 -6.22 7.17 -12.52
CA MET A 74 -5.07 8.03 -12.18
C MET A 74 -4.37 8.56 -13.43
N LYS A 75 -4.11 7.72 -14.44
CA LYS A 75 -3.52 8.15 -15.72
C LYS A 75 -4.36 9.20 -16.44
N ALA A 76 -5.69 9.08 -16.37
CA ALA A 76 -6.59 10.03 -17.01
C ALA A 76 -6.63 11.39 -16.28
N ASN A 77 -6.52 11.40 -14.95
CA ASN A 77 -6.63 12.62 -14.13
C ASN A 77 -5.28 13.30 -13.82
N PHE A 78 -4.18 12.55 -13.91
CA PHE A 78 -2.81 13.03 -13.67
C PHE A 78 -1.91 12.72 -14.88
N PRO A 79 -2.16 13.31 -16.05
CA PRO A 79 -1.46 12.96 -17.29
C PRO A 79 0.04 13.30 -17.28
N THR A 80 0.49 14.16 -16.35
CA THR A 80 1.90 14.53 -16.18
C THR A 80 2.67 13.56 -15.27
N VAL A 81 1.98 12.71 -14.52
CA VAL A 81 2.61 11.74 -13.62
C VAL A 81 2.94 10.48 -14.41
N GLU A 82 4.22 10.10 -14.43
CA GLU A 82 4.62 8.82 -15.04
C GLU A 82 4.16 7.66 -14.16
N ILE A 83 3.19 6.89 -14.65
CA ILE A 83 2.71 5.69 -13.96
C ILE A 83 3.17 4.46 -14.75
N LEU A 84 4.15 3.75 -14.17
CA LEU A 84 4.77 2.56 -14.75
C LEU A 84 3.76 1.41 -14.90
N PRO A 85 4.07 0.39 -15.73
CA PRO A 85 3.22 -0.80 -15.83
C PRO A 85 2.98 -1.44 -14.46
N ASN A 86 1.72 -1.71 -14.12
CA ASN A 86 1.37 -2.33 -12.84
C ASN A 86 2.01 -3.73 -12.75
N ALA A 87 2.83 -3.95 -11.73
CA ALA A 87 3.46 -5.22 -11.42
C ALA A 87 2.44 -6.14 -10.73
N ILE A 88 1.80 -7.02 -11.50
CA ILE A 88 0.74 -7.91 -11.02
C ILE A 88 1.25 -9.35 -10.97
N LYS A 89 1.11 -10.01 -9.81
CA LYS A 89 1.38 -11.45 -9.63
C LYS A 89 0.14 -12.16 -9.08
N GLN A 90 -0.08 -13.41 -9.50
CA GLN A 90 -1.10 -14.29 -8.93
C GLN A 90 -0.50 -15.13 -7.81
N CYS A 91 -1.12 -15.13 -6.63
CA CYS A 91 -0.75 -16.02 -5.54
C CYS A 91 -1.01 -17.49 -5.96
N PRO A 92 -0.10 -18.44 -5.63
CA PRO A 92 -0.32 -19.86 -5.87
C PRO A 92 -1.57 -20.38 -5.13
N GLU A 93 -2.21 -21.43 -5.69
CA GLU A 93 -3.49 -21.97 -5.19
C GLU A 93 -3.45 -22.51 -3.76
N ASN A 94 -2.26 -22.80 -3.23
CA ASN A 94 -2.10 -23.37 -1.90
C ASN A 94 -2.15 -22.36 -0.76
N GLY A 95 -2.26 -21.05 -1.02
CA GLY A 95 -2.79 -19.99 -0.12
C GLY A 95 -2.12 -19.77 1.26
N GLU A 96 -1.33 -20.70 1.79
CA GLU A 96 -0.80 -20.73 3.15
C GLU A 96 0.28 -19.67 3.41
N ALA A 97 0.60 -18.83 2.43
CA ALA A 97 1.67 -17.87 2.55
C ALA A 97 1.43 -16.57 1.75
N TYR A 98 0.19 -16.05 1.72
CA TYR A 98 -0.13 -14.80 1.02
C TYR A 98 0.81 -13.64 1.40
N GLU A 99 1.11 -13.47 2.69
CA GLU A 99 2.06 -12.45 3.17
C GLU A 99 3.47 -12.67 2.62
N LYS A 100 3.96 -13.92 2.69
CA LYS A 100 5.26 -14.29 2.12
C LYS A 100 5.32 -14.05 0.61
N GLU A 101 4.24 -14.34 -0.11
CA GLU A 101 4.17 -14.09 -1.55
C GLU A 101 4.12 -12.60 -1.88
N GLN A 102 3.57 -11.76 -0.99
CA GLN A 102 3.66 -10.31 -1.14
C GLN A 102 5.11 -9.84 -1.03
N ASP A 103 5.86 -10.37 -0.05
CA ASP A 103 7.26 -10.02 0.13
C ASP A 103 8.13 -10.48 -1.03
N ILE A 104 7.91 -11.70 -1.54
CA ILE A 104 8.59 -12.22 -2.73
C ILE A 104 8.28 -11.34 -3.96
N HIS A 105 7.00 -11.02 -4.17
CA HIS A 105 6.59 -10.19 -5.32
C HIS A 105 7.18 -8.78 -5.25
N LEU A 106 7.15 -8.17 -4.07
CA LEU A 106 7.76 -6.86 -3.83
C LEU A 106 9.25 -6.88 -4.13
N TYR A 107 9.95 -7.92 -3.64
CA TYR A 107 11.38 -8.10 -3.88
C TYR A 107 11.70 -8.26 -5.36
N ASP A 108 11.04 -9.20 -6.06
CA ASP A 108 11.26 -9.46 -7.48
C ASP A 108 10.99 -8.20 -8.32
N THR A 109 9.97 -7.43 -7.94
CA THR A 109 9.63 -6.16 -8.59
C THR A 109 10.72 -5.11 -8.36
N HIS A 110 11.23 -4.99 -7.13
CA HIS A 110 12.32 -4.07 -6.81
C HIS A 110 13.63 -4.42 -7.54
N GLN A 111 13.94 -5.70 -7.76
CA GLN A 111 15.11 -6.10 -8.55
C GLN A 111 15.00 -5.67 -10.02
N GLN A 112 13.80 -5.68 -10.58
CA GLN A 112 13.56 -5.29 -11.97
C GLN A 112 13.49 -3.76 -12.12
N THR A 113 12.86 -3.09 -11.16
CA THR A 113 12.70 -1.65 -11.11
C THR A 113 13.01 -1.17 -9.69
N PRO A 114 14.24 -0.72 -9.40
CA PRO A 114 14.62 -0.26 -8.06
C PRO A 114 13.85 0.99 -7.62
N PHE A 115 13.49 1.05 -6.34
CA PHE A 115 12.84 2.20 -5.69
C PHE A 115 13.18 2.23 -4.20
N ASP A 116 13.39 3.42 -3.66
CA ASP A 116 13.82 3.58 -2.26
C ASP A 116 12.64 3.69 -1.28
N ILE A 117 11.45 4.05 -1.79
CA ILE A 117 10.23 4.26 -0.99
C ILE A 117 9.09 3.38 -1.50
N TYR A 118 8.40 2.71 -0.58
CA TYR A 118 7.24 1.86 -0.84
C TYR A 118 6.05 2.27 0.02
N PHE A 119 4.98 2.76 -0.60
CA PHE A 119 3.76 3.19 0.10
C PHE A 119 2.75 2.06 0.24
N THR A 120 2.05 2.01 1.38
CA THR A 120 0.92 1.09 1.59
C THR A 120 -0.33 1.82 2.06
N GLY A 121 -1.49 1.28 1.65
CA GLY A 121 -2.81 1.72 2.13
C GLY A 121 -3.29 1.01 3.39
N ILE A 122 -2.38 0.45 4.21
CA ILE A 122 -2.77 -0.23 5.45
C ILE A 122 -3.34 0.82 6.40
N ASN A 123 -4.57 0.58 6.86
CA ASN A 123 -5.33 1.50 7.69
C ASN A 123 -5.64 0.91 9.07
N LYS A 124 -6.06 1.77 9.99
CA LYS A 124 -6.53 1.37 11.32
C LYS A 124 -7.89 0.66 11.22
N ASN A 125 -8.12 -0.30 12.09
CA ASN A 125 -9.46 -0.86 12.23
C ASN A 125 -10.40 0.16 12.90
N PRO A 126 -11.72 0.12 12.59
CA PRO A 126 -12.69 0.91 13.30
C PRO A 126 -12.66 0.63 14.82
N PRO A 127 -13.03 1.60 15.66
CA PRO A 127 -13.14 1.38 17.10
C PRO A 127 -14.07 0.21 17.44
N LYS A 128 -13.79 -0.52 18.53
CA LYS A 128 -14.55 -1.71 18.92
C LYS A 128 -16.02 -1.41 19.13
N GLU A 129 -16.30 -0.28 19.76
CA GLU A 129 -17.65 0.23 19.99
C GLU A 129 -18.44 0.49 18.71
N VAL A 130 -17.79 0.64 17.54
CA VAL A 130 -18.46 0.82 16.25
C VAL A 130 -18.82 -0.55 15.67
N TYR A 131 -17.86 -1.47 15.58
CA TYR A 131 -18.14 -2.75 14.90
C TYR A 131 -19.01 -3.70 15.73
N LEU A 132 -18.98 -3.58 17.07
CA LEU A 132 -19.89 -4.30 17.98
C LEU A 132 -21.35 -3.81 17.90
N GLN A 133 -21.69 -2.92 16.95
CA GLN A 133 -23.07 -2.52 16.67
C GLN A 133 -23.69 -3.30 15.51
N PHE A 134 -22.87 -4.02 14.74
CA PHE A 134 -23.34 -4.76 13.57
C PHE A 134 -23.65 -6.22 13.93
N TYR A 135 -24.68 -6.73 13.28
CA TYR A 135 -25.10 -8.12 13.42
C TYR A 135 -24.94 -8.83 12.08
N ASN A 136 -24.61 -10.13 12.11
CA ASN A 136 -24.64 -10.97 10.91
C ASN A 136 -26.10 -11.21 10.46
N SER A 137 -26.27 -11.94 9.35
CA SER A 137 -27.59 -12.32 8.82
C SER A 137 -28.43 -13.15 9.81
N GLU A 138 -27.80 -13.74 10.81
CA GLU A 138 -28.40 -14.58 11.86
C GLU A 138 -28.69 -13.78 13.15
N LYS A 139 -28.49 -12.45 13.13
CA LYS A 139 -28.65 -11.53 14.26
C LYS A 139 -27.68 -11.78 15.42
N GLU A 140 -26.54 -12.40 15.13
CA GLU A 140 -25.44 -12.54 16.09
C GLU A 140 -24.51 -11.34 15.96
N LEU A 141 -23.93 -10.92 17.08
CA LEU A 141 -23.01 -9.79 17.12
C LEU A 141 -21.77 -10.11 16.28
N LEU A 142 -21.36 -9.21 15.39
CA LEU A 142 -20.08 -9.35 14.72
C LEU A 142 -18.95 -9.03 15.72
N GLU A 143 -18.07 -10.00 15.98
CA GLU A 143 -16.90 -9.83 16.86
C GLU A 143 -15.83 -8.89 16.28
N GLY A 144 -16.03 -8.43 15.03
CA GLY A 144 -15.11 -7.59 14.29
C GLY A 144 -13.95 -8.37 13.69
N PRO A 145 -12.97 -7.68 13.07
CA PRO A 145 -11.76 -8.33 12.59
C PRO A 145 -10.91 -8.88 13.76
N GLU A 146 -10.35 -10.08 13.60
CA GLU A 146 -9.51 -10.74 14.62
C GLU A 146 -8.20 -9.98 14.90
N GLU A 147 -7.65 -9.29 13.90
CA GLU A 147 -6.47 -8.44 14.08
C GLU A 147 -6.87 -7.08 14.65
N ASP A 148 -6.39 -6.73 15.84
CA ASP A 148 -6.40 -5.34 16.32
C ASP A 148 -5.13 -4.66 15.77
N ARG A 149 -5.26 -3.70 14.86
CA ARG A 149 -4.14 -2.92 14.32
C ARG A 149 -4.05 -1.63 15.13
N PRO A 150 -3.20 -1.56 16.17
CA PRO A 150 -3.28 -0.50 17.19
C PRO A 150 -2.93 0.90 16.70
N GLY A 151 -2.58 1.10 15.42
CA GLY A 151 -2.19 2.42 14.92
C GLY A 151 -0.89 2.89 15.54
N THR A 152 0.18 2.10 15.39
CA THR A 152 1.54 2.60 15.65
C THR A 152 2.02 3.41 14.46
N ASP A 153 2.92 4.37 14.69
CA ASP A 153 3.57 5.27 13.70
C ASP A 153 3.79 4.63 12.32
N PRO A 154 3.85 5.42 11.21
CA PRO A 154 4.19 4.87 9.90
C PRO A 154 5.39 3.95 10.06
N ILE A 155 5.14 2.64 9.88
CA ILE A 155 6.16 1.66 10.19
C ILE A 155 7.21 1.82 9.09
N SER A 156 8.21 2.64 9.36
CA SER A 156 9.47 2.65 8.63
C SER A 156 10.16 1.35 8.98
N ILE A 157 9.76 0.29 8.28
CA ILE A 157 10.59 -0.90 8.26
C ILE A 157 11.70 -0.56 7.29
N GLU A 158 12.86 -0.19 7.85
CA GLU A 158 14.11 -0.32 7.12
C GLU A 158 14.23 -1.82 6.81
N HIS A 159 13.90 -2.19 5.57
CA HIS A 159 14.14 -3.52 5.07
C HIS A 159 15.53 -3.51 4.44
N PRO A 160 16.58 -4.00 5.12
CA PRO A 160 17.67 -4.58 4.38
C PRO A 160 17.18 -5.88 3.75
N TYR A 161 17.15 -5.93 2.42
CA TYR A 161 17.02 -7.18 1.68
C TYR A 161 18.37 -7.89 1.63
N TYR A 162 18.40 -9.18 1.98
CA TYR A 162 19.63 -9.95 2.05
C TYR A 162 19.62 -11.14 1.05
N TRP A 163 20.52 -11.11 0.06
CA TRP A 163 20.86 -12.24 -0.85
C TRP A 163 21.72 -13.31 -0.15
N ASN A 164 21.24 -14.55 -0.02
CA ASN A 164 22.05 -15.68 0.44
C ASN A 164 22.68 -16.44 -0.75
N PRO A 165 23.99 -16.75 -0.75
CA PRO A 165 24.65 -17.52 -1.80
C PRO A 165 24.04 -18.91 -2.10
N ASN A 166 23.28 -19.49 -1.17
CA ASN A 166 22.66 -20.82 -1.30
C ASN A 166 21.24 -20.82 -1.89
N GLY A 167 20.75 -19.70 -2.43
CA GLY A 167 19.53 -19.67 -3.25
C GLY A 167 18.20 -19.53 -2.50
N TYR A 168 18.21 -19.01 -1.26
CA TYR A 168 16.99 -18.66 -0.52
C TYR A 168 17.08 -17.27 0.11
N TRP A 169 15.97 -16.54 0.15
CA TRP A 169 15.89 -15.15 0.60
C TRP A 169 15.55 -15.02 2.08
N GLN A 170 16.22 -14.12 2.80
CA GLN A 170 15.92 -13.80 4.19
C GLN A 170 15.47 -12.36 4.32
N ILE A 171 14.30 -12.17 4.95
CA ILE A 171 13.74 -10.87 5.32
C ILE A 171 14.24 -10.59 6.75
N GLY A 172 14.96 -9.48 6.96
CA GLY A 172 15.49 -9.07 8.28
C GLY A 172 16.98 -9.39 8.50
N LYS A 173 17.56 -8.95 9.64
CA LYS A 173 19.00 -8.97 9.97
C LYS A 173 19.66 -10.34 9.71
N THR A 174 20.63 -10.39 8.79
CA THR A 174 21.53 -11.55 8.61
C THR A 174 22.87 -11.34 9.34
N LEU A 175 23.47 -12.43 9.84
CA LEU A 175 24.85 -12.45 10.36
C LEU A 175 25.89 -12.69 9.26
N ASP A 176 25.45 -12.89 8.02
CA ASP A 176 26.28 -13.26 6.90
C ASP A 176 26.91 -12.03 6.22
N GLN A 177 28.25 -11.95 6.22
CA GLN A 177 29.01 -10.78 5.75
C GLN A 177 29.10 -10.68 4.22
N GLY A 178 28.65 -11.71 3.48
CA GLY A 178 28.71 -11.74 2.01
C GLY A 178 27.51 -11.11 1.30
N VAL A 179 26.56 -10.53 2.05
CA VAL A 179 25.27 -10.11 1.50
C VAL A 179 25.25 -8.61 1.14
N LEU A 180 24.88 -8.30 -0.11
CA LEU A 180 24.68 -6.92 -0.56
C LEU A 180 23.36 -6.38 0.01
N GLN A 181 23.46 -5.37 0.87
CA GLN A 181 22.33 -4.68 1.49
C GLN A 181 21.75 -3.63 0.52
N GLY A 182 20.46 -3.71 0.21
CA GLY A 182 19.68 -2.59 -0.33
C GLY A 182 18.81 -1.97 0.76
N ASN A 183 18.58 -0.66 0.74
CA ASN A 183 17.72 0.04 1.71
C ASN A 183 16.41 0.44 1.02
N MET A 184 15.29 -0.13 1.43
CA MET A 184 13.96 0.30 1.02
C MET A 184 13.15 0.67 2.26
N THR A 185 12.47 1.82 2.21
CA THR A 185 11.62 2.33 3.28
C THR A 185 10.15 2.06 2.96
N SER A 186 9.49 1.21 3.75
CA SER A 186 8.03 1.06 3.67
C SER A 186 7.33 2.16 4.47
N ILE A 187 6.29 2.77 3.91
CA ILE A 187 5.52 3.86 4.55
C ILE A 187 4.02 3.53 4.49
N SER A 188 3.42 3.36 5.67
CA SER A 188 1.98 3.14 5.82
C SER A 188 1.30 4.44 6.25
N LEU A 189 0.84 5.24 5.29
CA LEU A 189 0.30 6.58 5.52
C LEU A 189 -1.00 6.61 6.34
N LEU A 190 -1.76 5.51 6.31
CA LEU A 190 -3.10 5.44 6.91
C LEU A 190 -3.12 4.69 8.24
N THR A 191 -1.96 4.35 8.81
CA THR A 191 -1.89 3.44 9.99
C THR A 191 -2.69 3.94 11.19
N ASN A 192 -2.84 5.27 11.33
CA ASN A 192 -3.60 5.90 12.41
C ASN A 192 -5.03 6.30 12.01
N ILE A 193 -5.41 6.03 10.76
CA ILE A 193 -6.65 6.47 10.14
C ILE A 193 -7.55 5.26 9.87
N ASP A 194 -8.77 5.27 10.40
CA ASP A 194 -9.78 4.24 10.12
C ASP A 194 -10.64 4.61 8.90
N LYS A 195 -11.71 3.85 8.65
CA LYS A 195 -12.61 4.08 7.51
C LYS A 195 -13.32 5.44 7.52
N LYS A 196 -13.57 6.02 8.70
CA LYS A 196 -14.14 7.38 8.81
C LYS A 196 -13.13 8.41 8.31
N GLY A 197 -11.88 8.35 8.76
CA GLY A 197 -10.86 9.28 8.29
C GLY A 197 -10.54 9.09 6.79
N ILE A 198 -10.62 7.86 6.27
CA ILE A 198 -10.55 7.62 4.82
C ILE A 198 -11.71 8.31 4.10
N ALA A 199 -12.95 8.18 4.58
CA ALA A 199 -14.10 8.87 3.99
C ALA A 199 -13.93 10.41 4.01
N GLU A 200 -13.33 10.97 5.06
CA GLU A 200 -12.99 12.40 5.13
C GLU A 200 -11.98 12.81 4.05
N LEU A 201 -10.99 11.96 3.72
CA LEU A 201 -10.07 12.21 2.60
C LEU A 201 -10.80 12.20 1.24
N TYR A 202 -11.72 11.26 1.04
CA TYR A 202 -12.55 11.23 -0.18
C TYR A 202 -13.44 12.47 -0.29
N ASP A 203 -13.95 12.99 0.83
CA ASP A 203 -14.68 14.26 0.85
C ASP A 203 -13.77 15.45 0.53
N MET A 204 -12.62 15.51 1.17
CA MET A 204 -11.65 16.59 1.02
C MET A 204 -11.20 16.76 -0.42
N PHE A 205 -11.05 15.66 -1.16
CA PHE A 205 -10.61 15.66 -2.55
C PHE A 205 -11.74 15.53 -3.56
N ASP A 206 -13.00 15.58 -3.13
CA ASP A 206 -14.19 15.43 -3.98
C ASP A 206 -14.19 14.15 -4.84
N LEU A 207 -13.86 13.02 -4.20
CA LEU A 207 -13.69 11.71 -4.84
C LEU A 207 -14.84 10.74 -4.57
N ARG A 208 -15.91 11.14 -3.88
CA ARG A 208 -16.99 10.20 -3.49
C ARG A 208 -17.70 9.52 -4.67
N GLN A 209 -17.68 10.16 -5.84
CA GLN A 209 -18.32 9.64 -7.06
C GLN A 209 -17.29 9.07 -8.04
N THR A 210 -16.03 8.92 -7.60
CA THR A 210 -14.92 8.48 -8.43
C THR A 210 -14.28 7.24 -7.80
N LEU A 211 -13.87 6.31 -8.66
CA LEU A 211 -13.27 5.00 -8.34
C LEU A 211 -14.28 3.92 -7.89
#